data_AF-A0A8H4LF48-F1
#
_entry.id   AF-A0A8H4LF48-F1
#
_cell.length_a   1.000
_cell.length_b   1.000
_cell.length_c   1.000
_cell.angle_alpha   90.00
_cell.angle_beta   90.00
_cell.angle_gamma   90.00
#
_symmetry.space_group_name_H-M   'P 1'
#
loop_
_entity.id
_entity.type
_entity.pdbx_description
1 polymer ?
#
loop_
_entity_poly.entity_id
_entity_poly.type
_entity_poly.pdbx_seq_one_letter_code
_entity_poly.pdbx_strand_id
1 'polypeptide(L)'
;MDGKGDTMSIGSNSYGGSATLAKWRRRSLVPPAWEDTPRHVNLDGCLEAGRSLAHAFATDAMSQYVLEGDDMSDEERWNLHVDYMVYMVAAHCYKGIVTAIGSDYDAVALWLPPGKQTEDWWTVLRSGMWRLYYRLSAEGRRRYYNEMLPVLNQTKEEVMGERDKDCYYLVYIGTKPKSQGKGYAGKLIRDMVAKADAENRPMYLESSTERNNAYYAKFGFEVKRDVVFERSPEPIRMYIMVREPQAPRSACGPAVISAVKF
;
A
#
# COMPACT_ATOMS: atom_id res chain seq x y z
N MET A 1 -45.55 -84.51 14.65
CA MET A 1 -44.77 -85.14 13.56
C MET A 1 -43.53 -84.30 13.38
N ASP A 2 -42.40 -84.96 13.56
CA ASP A 2 -41.06 -84.42 13.69
C ASP A 2 -40.55 -83.72 12.43
N GLY A 3 -39.71 -82.71 12.63
CA GLY A 3 -38.92 -82.06 11.59
C GLY A 3 -37.68 -81.44 12.20
N LYS A 4 -36.59 -82.23 12.27
CA LYS A 4 -35.23 -81.76 12.57
C LYS A 4 -34.77 -80.75 11.52
N GLY A 5 -34.15 -79.67 11.95
CA GLY A 5 -33.37 -78.77 11.11
C GLY A 5 -32.17 -78.26 11.90
N ASP A 6 -30.98 -78.80 11.57
CA ASP A 6 -29.69 -78.32 12.05
C ASP A 6 -29.47 -76.86 11.61
N THR A 7 -29.08 -75.99 12.53
CA THR A 7 -28.54 -74.66 12.21
C THR A 7 -27.19 -74.45 12.88
N MET A 8 -26.18 -74.30 12.02
CA MET A 8 -24.80 -73.95 12.34
C MET A 8 -24.71 -72.65 13.14
N SER A 9 -23.90 -72.71 14.20
CA SER A 9 -23.32 -71.56 14.90
C SER A 9 -22.48 -70.71 13.95
N ILE A 10 -22.86 -69.45 13.75
CA ILE A 10 -21.99 -68.41 13.20
C ILE A 10 -21.69 -67.42 14.33
N GLY A 11 -20.41 -67.34 14.67
CA GLY A 11 -19.87 -66.60 15.80
C GLY A 11 -20.12 -65.10 15.74
N SER A 12 -20.28 -64.55 16.93
CA SER A 12 -20.24 -63.13 17.26
C SER A 12 -18.94 -62.50 16.79
N ASN A 13 -19.01 -61.58 15.83
CA ASN A 13 -17.90 -60.65 15.56
C ASN A 13 -18.23 -59.31 16.21
N SER A 14 -17.67 -59.10 17.40
CA SER A 14 -17.65 -57.83 18.10
C SER A 14 -16.71 -56.85 17.38
N TYR A 15 -17.25 -55.95 16.56
CA TYR A 15 -16.50 -54.81 16.06
C TYR A 15 -16.47 -53.70 17.12
N GLY A 16 -15.66 -53.93 18.16
CA GLY A 16 -15.19 -52.90 19.08
C GLY A 16 -14.08 -52.10 18.41
N GLY A 17 -14.46 -51.11 17.59
CA GLY A 17 -13.53 -50.17 16.98
C GLY A 17 -14.07 -48.76 17.14
N SER A 18 -13.74 -48.09 18.25
CA SER A 18 -13.95 -46.66 18.42
C SER A 18 -13.04 -45.91 17.45
N ALA A 19 -13.45 -45.82 16.19
CA ALA A 19 -12.83 -44.96 15.20
C ALA A 19 -13.18 -43.52 15.57
N THR A 20 -12.26 -42.84 16.26
CA THR A 20 -12.30 -41.39 16.40
C THR A 20 -12.16 -40.79 15.00
N LEU A 21 -13.28 -40.55 14.32
CA LEU A 21 -13.32 -39.88 13.03
C LEU A 21 -12.54 -38.58 13.16
N ALA A 22 -11.40 -38.49 12.46
CA ALA A 22 -10.57 -37.30 12.44
C ALA A 22 -11.42 -36.11 11.99
N LYS A 23 -11.78 -35.25 12.93
CA LYS A 23 -12.68 -34.12 12.70
C LYS A 23 -12.02 -33.21 11.67
N TRP A 24 -12.61 -33.14 10.47
CA TRP A 24 -12.11 -32.30 9.38
C TRP A 24 -11.93 -30.86 9.89
N ARG A 25 -10.68 -30.38 9.93
CA ARG A 25 -10.35 -29.03 10.39
C ARG A 25 -10.63 -28.06 9.25
N ARG A 26 -11.73 -27.32 9.35
CA ARG A 26 -11.99 -26.14 8.52
C ARG A 26 -10.91 -25.08 8.79
N ARG A 27 -9.87 -25.05 7.97
CA ARG A 27 -8.81 -24.02 7.99
C ARG A 27 -9.01 -23.12 6.78
N SER A 28 -8.80 -21.81 6.97
CA SER A 28 -8.75 -20.87 5.85
C SER A 28 -7.64 -21.26 4.87
N LEU A 29 -7.92 -21.18 3.57
CA LEU A 29 -6.92 -21.35 2.52
C LEU A 29 -6.09 -20.08 2.31
N VAL A 30 -6.56 -18.94 2.83
CA VAL A 30 -5.79 -17.70 2.84
C VAL A 30 -4.59 -17.86 3.79
N PRO A 31 -3.36 -17.58 3.32
CA PRO A 31 -2.19 -17.64 4.18
C PRO A 31 -2.33 -16.68 5.37
N PRO A 32 -2.22 -17.16 6.63
CA PRO A 32 -2.34 -16.31 7.81
C PRO A 32 -1.32 -15.16 7.84
N ALA A 33 -0.14 -15.37 7.26
CA ALA A 33 0.90 -14.35 7.17
C ALA A 33 0.46 -13.09 6.40
N TRP A 34 -0.54 -13.17 5.52
CA TRP A 34 -1.01 -12.02 4.76
C TRP A 34 -1.70 -10.97 5.64
N GLU A 35 -2.22 -11.35 6.80
CA GLU A 35 -2.83 -10.41 7.76
C GLU A 35 -1.78 -9.63 8.55
N ASP A 36 -0.57 -10.17 8.67
CA ASP A 36 0.44 -9.63 9.57
C ASP A 36 1.72 -9.12 8.91
N THR A 37 1.99 -9.55 7.68
CA THR A 37 3.26 -9.28 7.00
C THR A 37 3.01 -8.57 5.66
N PRO A 38 3.68 -7.43 5.41
CA PRO A 38 3.74 -6.83 4.09
C PRO A 38 4.23 -7.84 3.03
N ARG A 39 3.57 -7.88 1.88
CA ARG A 39 3.96 -8.71 0.74
C ARG A 39 4.16 -7.85 -0.50
N HIS A 40 5.15 -8.19 -1.31
CA HIS A 40 5.35 -7.54 -2.59
C HIS A 40 4.21 -7.86 -3.56
N VAL A 41 3.84 -6.88 -4.38
CA VAL A 41 2.82 -7.03 -5.43
C VAL A 41 3.50 -6.91 -6.78
N ASN A 42 3.35 -7.95 -7.59
CA ASN A 42 3.81 -7.99 -8.98
C ASN A 42 2.67 -7.55 -9.93
N LEU A 43 2.94 -7.60 -11.24
CA LEU A 43 1.96 -7.24 -12.27
C LEU A 43 0.66 -8.07 -12.21
N ASP A 44 0.72 -9.32 -11.76
CA ASP A 44 -0.46 -10.19 -11.67
C ASP A 44 -1.47 -9.70 -10.63
N GLY A 45 -0.98 -9.02 -9.57
CA GLY A 45 -1.82 -8.43 -8.51
C GLY A 45 -2.13 -6.95 -8.71
N CYS A 46 -1.80 -6.39 -9.87
CA CYS A 46 -1.91 -4.97 -10.15
C CYS A 46 -3.37 -4.49 -10.10
N LEU A 47 -4.28 -5.26 -10.67
CA LEU A 47 -5.70 -4.91 -10.75
C LEU A 47 -6.33 -4.80 -9.35
N GLU A 48 -6.08 -5.79 -8.50
CA GLU A 48 -6.60 -5.87 -7.14
C GLU A 48 -6.00 -4.76 -6.25
N ALA A 49 -4.70 -4.51 -6.38
CA ALA A 49 -4.03 -3.45 -5.65
C ALA A 49 -4.52 -2.05 -6.10
N GLY A 50 -4.70 -1.84 -7.41
CA GLY A 50 -5.24 -0.59 -7.96
C GLY A 50 -6.68 -0.34 -7.50
N ARG A 51 -7.54 -1.37 -7.51
CA ARG A 51 -8.90 -1.28 -6.94
C ARG A 51 -8.89 -0.98 -5.45
N SER A 52 -7.96 -1.56 -4.69
CA SER A 52 -7.83 -1.25 -3.26
C SER A 52 -7.52 0.22 -3.02
N LEU A 53 -6.57 0.79 -3.76
CA LEU A 53 -6.25 2.21 -3.69
C LEU A 53 -7.43 3.07 -4.17
N ALA A 54 -8.12 2.69 -5.24
CA ALA A 54 -9.30 3.41 -5.71
C ALA A 54 -10.36 3.54 -4.61
N HIS A 55 -10.62 2.47 -3.86
CA HIS A 55 -11.52 2.52 -2.71
C HIS A 55 -10.97 3.35 -1.54
N ALA A 56 -9.67 3.30 -1.28
CA ALA A 56 -9.05 4.09 -0.20
C ALA A 56 -9.07 5.60 -0.49
N PHE A 57 -8.98 5.98 -1.77
CA PHE A 57 -8.91 7.36 -2.24
C PHE A 57 -10.23 7.84 -2.89
N ALA A 58 -11.33 7.11 -2.71
CA ALA A 58 -12.62 7.43 -3.34
C ALA A 58 -13.16 8.83 -2.98
N THR A 59 -12.76 9.36 -1.82
CA THR A 59 -13.14 10.69 -1.32
C THR A 59 -11.92 11.58 -1.09
N ASP A 60 -10.79 11.28 -1.72
CA ASP A 60 -9.58 12.11 -1.60
C ASP A 60 -9.70 13.37 -2.47
N ALA A 61 -9.42 14.52 -1.87
CA ALA A 61 -9.58 15.82 -2.52
C ALA A 61 -8.71 15.96 -3.77
N MET A 62 -7.46 15.47 -3.75
CA MET A 62 -6.55 15.56 -4.89
C MET A 62 -6.99 14.65 -6.05
N SER A 63 -7.49 13.46 -5.73
CA SER A 63 -8.08 12.56 -6.72
C SER A 63 -9.30 13.20 -7.38
N GLN A 64 -10.18 13.84 -6.61
CA GLN A 64 -11.32 14.59 -7.15
C GLN A 64 -10.86 15.77 -8.00
N TYR A 65 -9.89 16.57 -7.53
CA TYR A 65 -9.33 17.70 -8.26
C TYR A 65 -8.90 17.36 -9.68
N VAL A 66 -8.15 16.26 -9.81
CA VAL A 66 -7.60 15.80 -11.09
C VAL A 66 -8.67 15.23 -11.99
N LEU A 67 -9.61 14.46 -11.43
CA LEU A 67 -10.57 13.65 -12.20
C LEU A 67 -11.91 14.34 -12.45
N GLU A 68 -12.19 15.45 -11.77
CA GLU A 68 -13.43 16.20 -11.96
C GLU A 68 -13.49 16.84 -13.35
N GLY A 69 -14.67 16.73 -13.96
CA GLY A 69 -14.98 17.25 -15.29
C GLY A 69 -16.48 17.23 -15.51
N ASP A 70 -16.96 18.25 -16.22
CA ASP A 70 -18.39 18.58 -16.31
C ASP A 70 -19.23 17.53 -17.06
N ASP A 71 -18.60 16.71 -17.90
CA ASP A 71 -19.29 15.82 -18.85
C ASP A 71 -19.25 14.32 -18.45
N MET A 72 -18.89 13.98 -17.21
CA MET A 72 -18.78 12.57 -16.78
C MET A 72 -19.90 12.17 -15.81
N SER A 73 -20.52 11.02 -16.07
CA SER A 73 -21.35 10.34 -15.06
C SER A 73 -20.50 9.85 -13.87
N ASP A 74 -21.16 9.59 -12.75
CA ASP A 74 -20.49 9.07 -11.55
C ASP A 74 -19.80 7.72 -11.79
N GLU A 75 -20.41 6.85 -12.62
CA GLU A 75 -19.85 5.55 -12.97
C GLU A 75 -18.60 5.69 -13.86
N GLU A 76 -18.64 6.59 -14.86
CA GLU A 76 -17.46 6.86 -15.69
C GLU A 76 -16.31 7.46 -14.88
N ARG A 77 -16.62 8.37 -13.94
CA ARG A 77 -15.64 8.97 -13.05
C ARG A 77 -15.02 7.94 -12.13
N TRP A 78 -15.83 7.03 -11.57
CA TRP A 78 -15.34 5.92 -10.78
C TRP A 78 -14.45 4.98 -11.60
N ASN A 79 -14.86 4.62 -12.82
CA ASN A 79 -14.07 3.76 -13.70
C ASN A 79 -12.73 4.42 -14.08
N LEU A 80 -12.73 5.74 -14.34
CA LEU A 80 -11.51 6.50 -14.57
C LEU A 80 -10.60 6.50 -13.34
N HIS A 81 -11.15 6.68 -12.14
CA HIS A 81 -10.39 6.63 -10.88
C HIS A 81 -9.75 5.26 -10.65
N VAL A 82 -10.51 4.18 -10.90
CA VAL A 82 -9.98 2.81 -10.83
C VAL A 82 -8.88 2.60 -11.85
N ASP A 83 -9.09 2.99 -13.11
CA ASP A 83 -8.09 2.88 -14.17
C ASP A 83 -6.81 3.65 -13.80
N TYR A 84 -6.96 4.88 -13.30
CA TYR A 84 -5.84 5.71 -12.86
C TYR A 84 -5.02 5.03 -11.76
N MET A 85 -5.66 4.51 -10.73
CA MET A 85 -4.97 3.80 -9.64
C MET A 85 -4.31 2.50 -10.13
N VAL A 86 -4.94 1.77 -11.05
CA VAL A 86 -4.33 0.59 -11.68
C VAL A 86 -3.11 0.98 -12.51
N TYR A 87 -3.15 2.06 -13.28
CA TYR A 87 -1.99 2.53 -14.05
C TYR A 87 -0.84 2.95 -13.12
N MET A 88 -1.14 3.64 -12.01
CA MET A 88 -0.14 3.99 -11.00
C MET A 88 0.49 2.74 -10.38
N VAL A 89 -0.31 1.74 -10.00
CA VAL A 89 0.23 0.48 -9.48
C VAL A 89 1.10 -0.22 -10.53
N ALA A 90 0.62 -0.33 -11.77
CA ALA A 90 1.36 -0.98 -12.85
C ALA A 90 2.72 -0.30 -13.08
N ALA A 91 2.75 1.03 -13.11
CA ALA A 91 3.98 1.80 -13.29
C ALA A 91 5.00 1.49 -12.17
N HIS A 92 4.54 1.39 -10.92
CA HIS A 92 5.38 1.06 -9.77
C HIS A 92 5.75 -0.43 -9.71
N CYS A 93 4.96 -1.35 -10.29
CA CYS A 93 5.40 -2.73 -10.46
C CYS A 93 6.60 -2.83 -11.43
N TYR A 94 6.75 -1.90 -12.39
CA TYR A 94 7.90 -1.90 -13.31
C TYR A 94 9.16 -1.23 -12.73
N LYS A 95 9.01 -0.14 -11.98
CA LYS A 95 10.14 0.72 -11.56
C LYS A 95 10.24 0.96 -10.07
N GLY A 96 9.17 0.69 -9.33
CA GLY A 96 9.02 0.97 -7.92
C GLY A 96 8.99 -0.27 -7.05
N ILE A 97 8.46 -0.10 -5.85
CA ILE A 97 8.18 -1.15 -4.89
C ILE A 97 6.71 -1.03 -4.53
N VAL A 98 5.93 -2.07 -4.84
CA VAL A 98 4.53 -2.18 -4.45
C VAL A 98 4.41 -3.19 -3.33
N THR A 99 3.82 -2.79 -2.21
CA THR A 99 3.54 -3.70 -1.09
C THR A 99 2.07 -3.66 -0.73
N ALA A 100 1.54 -4.81 -0.33
CA ALA A 100 0.19 -4.96 0.17
C ALA A 100 0.18 -5.73 1.49
N ILE A 101 -0.88 -5.56 2.27
CA ILE A 101 -1.14 -6.34 3.49
C ILE A 101 -2.66 -6.53 3.63
N GLY A 102 -3.04 -7.60 4.29
CA GLY A 102 -4.42 -8.10 4.36
C GLY A 102 -4.71 -9.09 3.24
N SER A 103 -5.65 -9.99 3.54
CA SER A 103 -6.04 -11.09 2.66
C SER A 103 -6.57 -10.63 1.30
N ASP A 104 -7.20 -9.46 1.25
CA ASP A 104 -7.80 -8.86 0.06
C ASP A 104 -7.16 -7.49 -0.23
N TYR A 105 -5.83 -7.40 -0.20
CA TYR A 105 -5.09 -6.15 -0.45
C TYR A 105 -5.62 -4.99 0.41
N ASP A 106 -5.95 -5.26 1.68
CA ASP A 106 -6.66 -4.32 2.55
C ASP A 106 -5.94 -2.98 2.73
N ALA A 107 -4.61 -2.99 2.65
CA ALA A 107 -3.82 -1.79 2.44
C ALA A 107 -2.74 -2.03 1.39
N VAL A 108 -2.40 -0.98 0.66
CA VAL A 108 -1.39 -0.98 -0.41
C VAL A 108 -0.52 0.26 -0.27
N ALA A 109 0.78 0.12 -0.51
CA ALA A 109 1.74 1.22 -0.61
C ALA A 109 2.57 1.13 -1.89
N LEU A 110 2.84 2.29 -2.48
CA LEU A 110 3.59 2.49 -3.72
C LEU A 110 4.80 3.38 -3.41
N TRP A 111 5.99 2.84 -3.60
CA TRP A 111 7.24 3.56 -3.38
C TRP A 111 8.06 3.62 -4.67
N LEU A 112 8.74 4.74 -4.88
CA LEU A 112 9.87 4.83 -5.80
C LEU A 112 11.17 4.73 -5.00
N PRO A 113 12.06 3.78 -5.35
CA PRO A 113 13.38 3.73 -4.76
C PRO A 113 14.30 4.80 -5.38
N PRO A 114 15.45 5.08 -4.73
CA PRO A 114 16.42 6.05 -5.22
C PRO A 114 16.80 5.90 -6.69
N GLY A 115 16.87 7.01 -7.39
CA GLY A 115 17.25 7.11 -8.80
C GLY A 115 16.24 6.50 -9.78
N LYS A 116 15.03 6.13 -9.32
CA LYS A 116 13.95 5.63 -10.18
C LYS A 116 12.85 6.68 -10.36
N GLN A 117 12.22 6.61 -11.53
CA GLN A 117 11.05 7.39 -11.91
C GLN A 117 10.12 6.50 -12.77
N THR A 118 8.85 6.87 -12.87
CA THR A 118 7.82 6.15 -13.65
C THR A 118 7.48 6.82 -14.97
N GLU A 119 8.06 8.00 -15.24
CA GLU A 119 7.74 8.84 -16.40
C GLU A 119 8.52 8.47 -17.67
N ASP A 120 9.37 7.44 -17.63
CA ASP A 120 10.05 6.96 -18.84
C ASP A 120 9.08 6.30 -19.81
N TRP A 121 9.34 6.46 -21.12
CA TRP A 121 8.40 6.07 -22.18
C TRP A 121 7.93 4.61 -22.09
N TRP A 122 8.82 3.68 -21.70
CA TRP A 122 8.50 2.26 -21.64
C TRP A 122 7.53 1.96 -20.50
N THR A 123 7.79 2.54 -19.32
CA THR A 123 6.90 2.45 -18.18
C THR A 123 5.55 3.08 -18.49
N VAL A 124 5.53 4.28 -19.09
CA VAL A 124 4.29 4.98 -19.47
C VAL A 124 3.46 4.13 -20.44
N LEU A 125 4.10 3.50 -21.45
CA LEU A 125 3.43 2.62 -22.41
C LEU A 125 2.85 1.37 -21.73
N ARG A 126 3.67 0.65 -20.96
CA ARG A 126 3.34 -0.68 -20.41
C ARG A 126 2.40 -0.60 -19.21
N SER A 127 2.42 0.49 -18.46
CA SER A 127 1.49 0.74 -17.35
C SER A 127 0.11 1.19 -17.82
N GLY A 128 0.02 1.75 -19.03
CA GLY A 128 -1.22 2.36 -19.53
C GLY A 128 -1.39 3.83 -19.13
N MET A 129 -0.41 4.45 -18.45
CA MET A 129 -0.46 5.87 -18.06
C MET A 129 -0.74 6.82 -19.24
N TRP A 130 -0.32 6.47 -20.46
CA TRP A 130 -0.65 7.26 -21.66
C TRP A 130 -2.17 7.39 -21.91
N ARG A 131 -2.98 6.40 -21.50
CA ARG A 131 -4.44 6.42 -21.68
C ARG A 131 -5.09 7.50 -20.81
N LEU A 132 -4.48 7.84 -19.68
CA LEU A 132 -5.00 8.86 -18.77
C LEU A 132 -5.17 10.21 -19.48
N TYR A 133 -4.19 10.60 -20.30
CA TYR A 133 -4.25 11.85 -21.08
C TYR A 133 -5.52 11.95 -21.93
N TYR A 134 -5.90 10.85 -22.59
CA TYR A 134 -7.07 10.80 -23.47
C TYR A 134 -8.40 10.64 -22.72
N ARG A 135 -8.35 10.17 -21.47
CA ARG A 135 -9.54 9.95 -20.63
C ARG A 135 -9.90 11.15 -19.76
N LEU A 136 -8.93 11.99 -19.43
CA LEU A 136 -9.17 13.23 -18.68
C LEU A 136 -9.92 14.27 -19.51
N SER A 137 -10.73 15.09 -18.84
CA SER A 137 -11.30 16.32 -19.42
C SER A 137 -10.19 17.30 -19.81
N ALA A 138 -10.52 18.35 -20.57
CA ALA A 138 -9.54 19.38 -20.92
C ALA A 138 -8.96 20.08 -19.67
N GLU A 139 -9.82 20.37 -18.69
CA GLU A 139 -9.39 20.94 -17.42
C GLU A 139 -8.64 19.92 -16.55
N GLY A 140 -9.09 18.66 -16.50
CA GLY A 140 -8.37 17.59 -15.80
C GLY A 140 -6.96 17.37 -16.34
N ARG A 141 -6.76 17.43 -17.67
CA ARG A 141 -5.43 17.44 -18.28
C ARG A 141 -4.59 18.62 -17.82
N ARG A 142 -5.19 19.81 -17.75
CA ARG A 142 -4.49 21.03 -17.35
C ARG A 142 -4.09 20.97 -15.87
N ARG A 143 -4.99 20.53 -14.99
CA ARG A 143 -4.72 20.32 -13.56
C ARG A 143 -3.64 19.26 -13.33
N TYR A 144 -3.69 18.14 -14.05
CA TYR A 144 -2.71 17.06 -13.86
C TYR A 144 -1.34 17.38 -14.48
N TYR A 145 -1.29 17.63 -15.79
CA TYR A 145 -0.02 17.70 -16.54
C TYR A 145 0.64 19.08 -16.53
N ASN A 146 -0.14 20.16 -16.42
CA ASN A 146 0.39 21.52 -16.54
C ASN A 146 0.51 22.22 -15.17
N GLU A 147 0.02 21.61 -14.10
CA GLU A 147 0.02 22.19 -12.76
C GLU A 147 0.51 21.19 -11.72
N MET A 148 -0.27 20.16 -11.39
CA MET A 148 0.04 19.22 -10.29
C MET A 148 1.40 18.55 -10.47
N LEU A 149 1.64 17.86 -11.59
CA LEU A 149 2.91 17.17 -11.82
C LEU A 149 4.12 18.12 -11.80
N PRO A 150 4.14 19.24 -12.57
CA PRO A 150 5.24 20.20 -12.50
C PRO A 150 5.48 20.77 -11.10
N VAL A 151 4.42 21.17 -10.40
CA VAL A 151 4.53 21.76 -9.05
C VAL A 151 5.10 20.76 -8.06
N LEU A 152 4.62 19.51 -8.06
CA LEU A 152 5.12 18.48 -7.15
C LEU A 152 6.57 18.10 -7.46
N ASN A 153 6.92 17.92 -8.74
CA ASN A 153 8.29 17.62 -9.16
C ASN A 153 9.26 18.74 -8.77
N GLN A 154 8.93 20.00 -9.09
CA GLN A 154 9.73 21.16 -8.71
C GLN A 154 9.86 21.28 -7.19
N THR A 155 8.76 21.07 -6.46
CA THR A 155 8.78 21.18 -4.99
C THR A 155 9.65 20.09 -4.35
N LYS A 156 9.62 18.87 -4.88
CA LYS A 156 10.49 17.79 -4.44
C LYS A 156 11.96 18.14 -4.68
N GLU A 157 12.31 18.64 -5.87
CA GLU A 157 13.67 19.10 -6.19
C GLU A 157 14.13 20.22 -5.25
N GLU A 158 13.28 21.22 -4.98
CA GLU A 158 13.61 22.34 -4.08
C GLU A 158 13.79 21.89 -2.62
N VAL A 159 12.96 20.96 -2.13
CA VAL A 159 13.02 20.48 -0.73
C VAL A 159 14.16 19.48 -0.52
N MET A 160 14.43 18.60 -1.49
CA MET A 160 15.42 17.55 -1.37
C MET A 160 16.81 17.96 -1.86
N GLY A 161 16.89 18.92 -2.79
CA GLY A 161 18.13 19.40 -3.38
C GLY A 161 18.93 18.26 -4.02
N GLU A 162 20.22 18.16 -3.69
CA GLU A 162 21.12 17.10 -4.18
C GLU A 162 20.63 15.68 -3.83
N ARG A 163 19.78 15.54 -2.81
CA ARG A 163 19.24 14.25 -2.33
C ARG A 163 17.99 13.81 -3.06
N ASP A 164 17.49 14.61 -4.01
CA ASP A 164 16.27 14.34 -4.78
C ASP A 164 16.28 12.93 -5.41
N LYS A 165 17.41 12.56 -6.00
CA LYS A 165 17.63 11.26 -6.64
C LYS A 165 18.10 10.17 -5.67
N ASP A 166 18.35 10.51 -4.41
CA ASP A 166 18.94 9.61 -3.42
C ASP A 166 17.97 9.22 -2.28
N CYS A 167 16.67 9.49 -2.46
CA CYS A 167 15.63 9.24 -1.47
C CYS A 167 14.61 8.17 -1.89
N TYR A 168 13.94 7.58 -0.90
CA TYR A 168 12.71 6.80 -1.13
C TYR A 168 11.51 7.74 -1.20
N TYR A 169 10.69 7.62 -2.23
CA TYR A 169 9.49 8.44 -2.40
C TYR A 169 8.22 7.60 -2.23
N LEU A 170 7.42 7.91 -1.20
CA LEU A 170 6.08 7.35 -1.02
C LEU A 170 5.08 8.09 -1.89
N VAL A 171 4.66 7.47 -2.99
CA VAL A 171 3.72 8.07 -3.93
C VAL A 171 2.28 7.87 -3.47
N TYR A 172 1.96 6.69 -2.96
CA TYR A 172 0.63 6.39 -2.43
C TYR A 172 0.70 5.41 -1.28
N ILE A 173 -0.15 5.61 -0.29
CA ILE A 173 -0.53 4.59 0.69
C ILE A 173 -2.01 4.71 1.00
N GLY A 174 -2.73 3.59 0.89
CA GLY A 174 -4.17 3.56 1.12
C GLY A 174 -4.57 2.33 1.92
N THR A 175 -5.63 2.45 2.71
CA THR A 175 -6.29 1.33 3.38
C THR A 175 -7.77 1.38 3.04
N LYS A 176 -8.33 0.24 2.58
CA LYS A 176 -9.77 0.12 2.28
C LYS A 176 -10.59 0.58 3.50
N PRO A 177 -11.70 1.32 3.33
CA PRO A 177 -12.51 1.81 4.44
C PRO A 177 -12.87 0.73 5.48
N LYS A 178 -13.26 -0.47 5.02
CA LYS A 178 -13.61 -1.63 5.88
C LYS A 178 -12.45 -2.20 6.71
N SER A 179 -11.21 -1.82 6.41
CA SER A 179 -9.99 -2.38 7.00
C SER A 179 -9.14 -1.34 7.73
N GLN A 180 -9.65 -0.11 7.87
CA GLN A 180 -9.04 0.93 8.69
C GLN A 180 -9.02 0.55 10.17
N GLY A 181 -8.14 1.19 10.95
CA GLY A 181 -7.98 0.91 12.39
C GLY A 181 -7.20 -0.36 12.74
N LYS A 182 -6.88 -1.22 11.77
CA LYS A 182 -6.10 -2.47 11.99
C LYS A 182 -4.58 -2.28 12.01
N GLY A 183 -4.09 -1.06 11.80
CA GLY A 183 -2.65 -0.75 11.80
C GLY A 183 -1.86 -1.18 10.55
N TYR A 184 -2.55 -1.62 9.49
CA TYR A 184 -1.95 -2.09 8.24
C TYR A 184 -1.03 -1.08 7.55
N ALA A 185 -1.50 0.14 7.31
CA ALA A 185 -0.66 1.20 6.72
C ALA A 185 0.63 1.43 7.55
N GLY A 186 0.56 1.32 8.87
CA GLY A 186 1.72 1.49 9.73
C GLY A 186 2.71 0.34 9.63
N LYS A 187 2.25 -0.89 9.36
CA LYS A 187 3.13 -2.04 9.06
C LYS A 187 3.85 -1.83 7.72
N LEU A 188 3.14 -1.36 6.68
CA LEU A 188 3.74 -1.07 5.37
C LEU A 188 4.82 0.03 5.46
N ILE A 189 4.56 1.12 6.19
CA ILE A 189 5.55 2.20 6.35
C ILE A 189 6.75 1.73 7.15
N ARG A 190 6.55 1.02 8.28
CA ARG A 190 7.67 0.55 9.13
C ARG A 190 8.64 -0.36 8.40
N ASP A 191 8.13 -1.22 7.52
CA ASP A 191 8.95 -2.10 6.69
C ASP A 191 9.91 -1.29 5.79
N MET A 192 9.37 -0.26 5.12
CA MET A 192 10.18 0.64 4.28
C MET A 192 11.08 1.58 5.07
N VAL A 193 10.67 2.01 6.26
CA VAL A 193 11.51 2.80 7.18
C VAL A 193 12.74 2.00 7.59
N ALA A 194 12.57 0.74 7.99
CA ALA A 194 13.69 -0.12 8.37
C ALA A 194 14.68 -0.31 7.21
N LYS A 195 14.16 -0.46 5.97
CA LYS A 195 14.98 -0.53 4.76
C LYS A 195 15.74 0.77 4.48
N ALA A 196 15.06 1.91 4.56
CA ALA A 196 15.67 3.22 4.33
C ALA A 196 16.75 3.55 5.37
N ASP A 197 16.51 3.24 6.65
CA ASP A 197 17.50 3.43 7.72
C ASP A 197 18.73 2.54 7.53
N ALA A 198 18.54 1.27 7.15
CA ALA A 198 19.65 0.35 6.88
C ALA A 198 20.52 0.81 5.70
N GLU A 199 19.93 1.52 4.73
CA GLU A 199 20.63 2.09 3.58
C GLU A 199 21.11 3.52 3.81
N ASN A 200 20.82 4.10 4.99
CA ASN A 200 21.09 5.50 5.34
C ASN A 200 20.50 6.50 4.32
N ARG A 201 19.23 6.31 3.95
CA ARG A 201 18.54 7.09 2.93
C ARG A 201 17.37 7.88 3.50
N PRO A 202 17.19 9.15 3.09
CA PRO A 202 16.00 9.90 3.45
C PRO A 202 14.76 9.36 2.72
N MET A 203 13.60 9.72 3.25
CA MET A 203 12.31 9.38 2.66
C MET A 203 11.49 10.66 2.46
N TYR A 204 10.73 10.70 1.37
CA TYR A 204 9.94 11.84 0.95
C TYR A 204 8.50 11.40 0.70
N LEU A 205 7.54 12.25 1.02
CA LEU A 205 6.13 12.07 0.67
C LEU A 205 5.43 13.42 0.57
N GLU A 206 4.30 13.42 -0.12
CA GLU A 206 3.32 14.50 -0.02
C GLU A 206 2.00 13.98 0.58
N SER A 207 1.43 14.77 1.47
CA SER A 207 0.20 14.45 2.21
C SER A 207 -0.91 15.42 1.84
N SER A 208 -2.04 14.91 1.33
CA SER A 208 -3.21 15.72 0.93
C SER A 208 -4.07 16.22 2.08
N THR A 209 -3.81 15.80 3.34
CA THR A 209 -4.59 16.25 4.50
C THR A 209 -3.70 16.48 5.73
N GLU A 210 -3.99 17.55 6.48
CA GLU A 210 -3.24 17.89 7.70
C GLU A 210 -3.32 16.79 8.77
N ARG A 211 -4.48 16.12 8.86
CA ARG A 211 -4.69 15.00 9.79
C ARG A 211 -3.68 13.87 9.58
N ASN A 212 -3.27 13.63 8.34
CA ASN A 212 -2.29 12.59 8.03
C ASN A 212 -0.87 12.98 8.46
N ASN A 213 -0.55 14.26 8.63
CA ASN A 213 0.78 14.71 9.03
C ASN A 213 1.14 14.19 10.44
N ALA A 214 0.19 14.25 11.38
CA ALA A 214 0.36 13.68 12.71
C ALA A 214 0.50 12.14 12.69
N TYR A 215 -0.07 11.48 11.69
CA TYR A 215 0.14 10.05 11.47
C TYR A 215 1.55 9.76 10.95
N TYR A 216 2.03 10.49 9.95
CA TYR A 216 3.37 10.32 9.37
C TYR A 216 4.48 10.71 10.35
N ALA A 217 4.25 11.72 11.20
CA ALA A 217 5.19 12.14 12.24
C ALA A 217 5.59 11.00 13.20
N LYS A 218 4.70 10.03 13.44
CA LYS A 218 5.00 8.84 14.27
C LYS A 218 6.09 7.95 13.69
N PHE A 219 6.36 8.07 12.39
CA PHE A 219 7.43 7.36 11.70
C PHE A 219 8.67 8.22 11.48
N GLY A 220 8.69 9.46 11.97
CA GLY A 220 9.83 10.39 11.86
C GLY A 220 9.77 11.33 10.64
N PHE A 221 8.63 11.43 9.95
CA PHE A 221 8.44 12.44 8.91
C PHE A 221 8.15 13.81 9.51
N GLU A 222 8.76 14.84 8.96
CA GLU A 222 8.58 16.23 9.36
C GLU A 222 8.06 17.04 8.16
N VAL A 223 7.09 17.93 8.41
CA VAL A 223 6.63 18.88 7.39
C VAL A 223 7.77 19.86 7.09
N LYS A 224 8.11 19.99 5.80
CA LYS A 224 9.15 20.94 5.32
C LYS A 224 8.55 22.11 4.57
N ARG A 225 7.44 21.89 3.87
CA ARG A 225 6.77 22.88 3.03
C ARG A 225 5.33 22.46 2.80
N ASP A 226 4.51 23.38 2.31
CA ASP A 226 3.22 23.09 1.73
C ASP A 226 3.06 23.76 0.35
N VAL A 227 2.20 23.18 -0.47
CA VAL A 227 1.78 23.70 -1.77
C VAL A 227 0.27 23.76 -1.82
N VAL A 228 -0.27 24.76 -2.52
CA VAL A 228 -1.72 24.99 -2.61
C VAL A 228 -2.12 25.02 -4.08
N PHE A 229 -3.18 24.28 -4.40
CA PHE A 229 -3.82 24.26 -5.71
C PHE A 229 -5.15 25.00 -5.60
N GLU A 230 -5.33 26.05 -6.41
CA GLU A 230 -6.43 27.02 -6.25
C GLU A 230 -7.52 26.90 -7.30
N ARG A 231 -7.42 25.96 -8.24
CA ARG A 231 -8.37 25.85 -9.38
C ARG A 231 -9.58 24.96 -9.12
N SER A 232 -9.83 24.67 -7.84
CA SER A 232 -11.03 24.05 -7.31
C SER A 232 -11.85 25.05 -6.51
N PRO A 233 -13.15 24.80 -6.29
CA PRO A 233 -13.98 25.66 -5.44
C PRO A 233 -13.41 25.87 -4.03
N GLU A 234 -12.77 24.84 -3.48
CA GLU A 234 -12.01 24.89 -2.24
C GLU A 234 -10.52 24.62 -2.53
N PRO A 235 -9.58 25.44 -2.05
CA PRO A 235 -8.15 25.22 -2.29
C PRO A 235 -7.66 23.91 -1.69
N ILE A 236 -6.87 23.16 -2.44
CA ILE A 236 -6.30 21.88 -1.99
C ILE A 236 -4.87 22.09 -1.56
N ARG A 237 -4.59 21.84 -0.28
CA ARG A 237 -3.24 21.93 0.28
C ARG A 237 -2.59 20.56 0.34
N MET A 238 -1.35 20.48 -0.13
CA MET A 238 -0.50 19.31 0.07
C MET A 238 0.68 19.68 0.94
N TYR A 239 0.96 18.85 1.94
CA TYR A 239 2.08 19.00 2.86
C TYR A 239 3.22 18.10 2.42
N ILE A 240 4.37 18.72 2.19
CA ILE A 240 5.60 18.05 1.80
C ILE A 240 6.32 17.62 3.07
N MET A 241 6.56 16.33 3.20
CA MET A 241 7.19 15.77 4.40
C MET A 241 8.44 14.98 4.06
N VAL A 242 9.47 15.15 4.90
CA VAL A 242 10.74 14.46 4.76
C VAL A 242 11.05 13.74 6.07
N ARG A 243 11.54 12.51 5.96
CA ARG A 243 12.11 11.75 7.06
C ARG A 243 13.60 11.56 6.79
N GLU A 244 14.43 12.00 7.72
CA GLU A 244 15.87 11.71 7.71
C GLU A 244 16.13 10.27 8.17
N PRO A 245 17.17 9.60 7.63
CA PRO A 245 17.54 8.28 8.10
C PRO A 245 17.97 8.34 9.56
N GLN A 246 17.56 7.35 10.34
CA GLN A 246 17.93 7.22 11.74
C GLN A 246 18.94 6.09 11.86
N ALA A 247 20.04 6.35 12.58
CA ALA A 247 21.01 5.30 12.85
C ALA A 247 20.30 4.11 13.51
N PRO A 248 20.61 2.87 13.12
CA PRO A 248 20.08 1.70 13.81
C PRO A 248 20.42 1.86 15.29
N ARG A 249 19.40 1.85 16.16
CA ARG A 249 19.60 1.95 17.61
C ARG A 249 20.67 0.95 18.00
N SER A 250 21.84 1.45 18.42
CA SER A 250 22.88 0.62 19.01
C SER A 250 22.22 -0.20 20.10
N ALA A 251 22.26 -1.53 20.00
CA ALA A 251 21.83 -2.39 21.08
C ALA A 251 22.51 -1.88 22.37
N CYS A 252 21.71 -1.62 23.40
CA CYS A 252 22.17 -1.14 24.69
C CYS A 252 23.42 -1.93 25.10
N GLY A 253 24.58 -1.28 25.13
CA GLY A 253 25.82 -1.92 25.56
C GLY A 253 25.65 -2.44 26.98
N PRO A 254 26.30 -3.57 27.35
CA PRO A 254 26.17 -4.12 28.69
C PRO A 254 26.58 -3.07 29.72
N ALA A 255 25.73 -2.86 30.72
CA ALA A 255 25.99 -1.94 31.82
C ALA A 255 27.35 -2.27 32.45
N VAL A 256 28.25 -1.30 32.44
CA VAL A 256 29.52 -1.39 33.16
C VAL A 256 29.18 -1.35 34.65
N ILE A 257 29.13 -2.52 35.27
CA ILE A 257 29.07 -2.64 36.73
C ILE A 257 30.47 -2.28 37.24
N SER A 258 30.61 -1.06 37.76
CA SER A 258 31.80 -0.65 38.50
C SER A 258 31.84 -1.43 39.81
N ALA A 259 32.80 -2.34 39.95
CA ALA A 259 33.03 -3.06 41.19
C ALA A 259 33.65 -2.09 42.22
N VAL A 260 32.88 -1.82 43.28
CA VAL A 260 33.41 -1.20 44.51
C VAL A 260 34.33 -2.21 45.17
N LYS A 261 35.61 -1.87 45.30
CA LYS A 261 36.58 -2.62 46.12
C LYS A 261 36.31 -2.31 47.59
N PHE A 262 36.12 -3.37 48.38
CA PHE A 262 36.25 -3.35 49.83
C PHE A 262 37.73 -3.38 50.23
#